data_AF-A0A8S0ZFK4-F1
#
_entry.id   AF-A0A8S0ZFK4-F1
#
_cell.length_a   1.000
_cell.length_b   1.000
_cell.length_c   1.000
_cell.angle_alpha   90.00
_cell.angle_beta   90.00
_cell.angle_gamma   90.00
#
_symmetry.space_group_name_H-M   'P 1'
#
loop_
_entity.id
_entity.type
_entity.pdbx_description
1 polymer ?
#
loop_
_entity_poly.entity_id
_entity_poly.type
_entity_poly.pdbx_seq_one_letter_code
_entity_poly.pdbx_strand_id
1 'polypeptide(L)' 'MGKCTPEGRELRSHLKEGIEENCAKCTPAQRSGTRRVLAHLINHEPDYWNQLKAKYDSTGKHSAQYERELRQH' A
#
# COMPACT_ATOMS: atom_id res chain seq x y z
N MET A 1 -12.29 5.09 -18.76
CA MET A 1 -12.07 5.72 -17.44
C MET A 1 -12.68 4.84 -16.36
N GLY A 2 -11.88 3.96 -15.75
CA GLY A 2 -12.33 3.19 -14.59
C GLY A 2 -12.49 4.14 -13.42
N LYS A 3 -13.72 4.55 -13.12
CA LYS A 3 -14.03 5.49 -12.04
C LYS A 3 -13.70 4.79 -10.72
N CYS A 4 -12.53 5.05 -10.16
CA CYS A 4 -12.27 4.70 -8.76
C CYS A 4 -13.36 5.38 -7.93
N THR A 5 -14.11 4.59 -7.17
CA THR A 5 -15.03 5.08 -6.15
C THR A 5 -14.30 6.05 -5.20
N PRO A 6 -15.01 7.03 -4.61
CA PRO A 6 -14.41 7.94 -3.64
C PRO A 6 -13.66 7.18 -2.55
N GLU A 7 -14.18 6.05 -2.06
CA GLU A 7 -13.45 5.17 -1.14
C GLU A 7 -12.14 4.61 -1.73
N GLY A 8 -12.14 4.22 -3.00
CA GLY A 8 -10.93 3.74 -3.68
C GLY A 8 -9.86 4.82 -3.89
N ARG A 9 -10.24 6.10 -3.99
CA ARG A 9 -9.30 7.23 -4.04
C ARG A 9 -8.69 7.52 -2.68
N GLU A 10 -9.52 7.57 -1.64
CA GLU A 10 -9.07 7.71 -0.25
C GLU A 10 -8.10 6.59 0.12
N LEU A 11 -8.45 5.34 -0.19
CA LEU A 11 -7.60 4.19 0.12
C LEU A 11 -6.23 4.28 -0.57
N ARG A 12 -6.19 4.74 -1.83
CA ARG A 12 -4.93 4.96 -2.57
C ARG A 12 -4.09 6.08 -1.97
N SER A 13 -4.72 7.15 -1.47
CA SER A 13 -4.01 8.24 -0.79
C SER A 13 -3.40 7.77 0.54
N HIS A 14 -4.16 7.02 1.33
CA HIS A 14 -3.67 6.42 2.58
C HIS A 14 -2.62 5.33 2.35
N LEU A 15 -2.73 4.55 1.27
CA LEU A 15 -1.70 3.61 0.83
C LEU A 15 -0.39 4.34 0.53
N LYS A 16 -0.46 5.46 -0.21
CA LYS A 16 0.70 6.29 -0.51
C LYS A 16 1.37 6.81 0.76
N GLU A 17 0.63 7.46 1.66
CA GLU A 17 1.18 7.93 2.96
C GLU A 17 1.68 6.77 3.84
N GLY A 18 1.04 5.60 3.73
CA GLY A 18 1.45 4.37 4.40
C GLY A 18 2.84 3.91 3.99
N ILE A 19 3.13 3.98 2.69
CA ILE A 19 4.39 3.54 2.08
C ILE A 19 5.48 4.60 2.25
N GLU A 20 5.15 5.89 2.13
CA GLU A 20 6.09 7.01 2.20
C GLU A 20 6.49 7.36 3.65
N GLU A 21 5.54 7.38 4.59
CA GLU A 21 5.73 7.85 5.97
C GLU A 21 5.29 6.84 7.04
N ASN A 22 5.23 5.54 6.71
CA ASN A 22 4.76 4.48 7.63
C ASN A 22 3.36 4.76 8.21
N CYS A 23 2.51 5.47 7.47
CA CYS A 23 1.15 5.78 7.89
C CYS A 23 1.13 6.52 9.26
N ALA A 24 2.07 7.45 9.49
CA ALA A 24 2.18 8.21 10.74
C ALA A 24 0.86 8.89 11.16
N LYS A 25 0.06 9.33 10.18
CA LYS A 25 -1.24 9.99 10.39
C LYS A 25 -2.45 9.08 10.18
N CYS A 26 -2.25 7.82 9.79
CA CYS A 26 -3.36 6.91 9.52
C CYS A 26 -4.02 6.40 10.80
N THR A 27 -5.34 6.40 10.81
CA THR A 27 -6.13 5.73 11.85
C THR A 27 -5.92 4.20 11.81
N PRO A 28 -6.13 3.49 12.93
CA PRO A 28 -6.04 2.03 12.97
C PRO A 28 -6.95 1.33 11.94
N ALA A 29 -8.13 1.88 11.66
CA ALA A 29 -9.04 1.37 10.63
C ALA A 29 -8.43 1.50 9.22
N GLN A 30 -7.85 2.66 8.88
CA GLN A 30 -7.17 2.88 7.61
C GLN A 30 -5.94 1.97 7.46
N ARG A 31 -5.14 1.80 8.52
CA ARG A 31 -3.97 0.89 8.50
C ARG A 31 -4.38 -0.54 8.18
N SER A 32 -5.46 -1.03 8.77
CA SER A 32 -5.99 -2.37 8.49
C SER A 32 -6.48 -2.50 7.04
N GLY A 33 -7.23 -1.52 6.55
CA GLY A 33 -7.69 -1.48 5.15
C GLY A 33 -6.54 -1.44 4.15
N THR A 34 -5.58 -0.54 4.38
CA THR A 34 -4.34 -0.41 3.61
C THR A 34 -3.57 -1.73 3.60
N ARG A 35 -3.34 -2.37 4.76
CA ARG A 35 -2.68 -3.68 4.84
C ARG A 35 -3.35 -4.75 3.99
N ARG A 36 -4.68 -4.78 3.98
CA ARG A 36 -5.45 -5.77 3.21
C ARG A 36 -5.26 -5.61 1.71
N VAL A 37 -5.22 -4.37 1.24
CA VAL A 37 -4.95 -4.07 -0.17
C VAL A 37 -3.48 -4.27 -0.52
N LEU A 38 -2.55 -3.87 0.35
CA LEU A 38 -1.13 -4.17 0.20
C LEU A 38 -0.88 -5.66 0.05
N ALA A 39 -1.48 -6.49 0.93
CA ALA A 39 -1.37 -7.94 0.84
C ALA A 39 -1.88 -8.46 -0.50
N HIS A 40 -3.03 -7.96 -0.97
CA HIS A 40 -3.55 -8.36 -2.27
C HIS A 40 -2.58 -7.95 -3.40
N LEU A 41 -2.05 -6.73 -3.38
CA LEU A 41 -1.12 -6.24 -4.39
C LEU A 41 0.20 -7.02 -4.38
N ILE A 42 0.77 -7.30 -3.21
CA ILE A 42 2.03 -8.04 -3.07
C ILE A 42 1.90 -9.48 -3.59
N ASN A 43 0.79 -10.16 -3.30
CA ASN A 43 0.62 -11.57 -3.63
C ASN A 43 0.01 -11.79 -5.03
N HIS A 44 -0.88 -10.90 -5.50
CA HIS A 44 -1.59 -11.07 -6.77
C HIS A 44 -1.14 -10.10 -7.88
N GLU A 45 -0.63 -8.92 -7.54
CA GLU A 45 -0.30 -7.84 -8.49
C GLU A 45 1.13 -7.27 -8.27
N PRO A 46 2.17 -8.12 -8.34
CA PRO A 46 3.54 -7.72 -7.97
C PRO A 46 4.11 -6.62 -8.89
N ASP A 47 3.65 -6.53 -10.14
CA ASP A 47 4.04 -5.46 -11.07
C ASP A 47 3.54 -4.10 -10.59
N TYR A 48 2.25 -4.01 -10.26
CA TYR A 48 1.66 -2.79 -9.73
C TYR A 48 2.27 -2.41 -8.37
N TRP A 49 2.56 -3.41 -7.53
CA TRP A 49 3.28 -3.21 -6.28
C TRP A 49 4.69 -2.63 -6.49
N ASN A 50 5.45 -3.12 -7.48
CA ASN A 50 6.76 -2.58 -7.82
C ASN A 50 6.69 -1.14 -8.31
N GLN A 51 5.67 -0.78 -9.10
CA GLN A 51 5.46 0.61 -9.53
C GLN A 51 5.11 1.52 -8.33
N LEU A 52 4.28 1.04 -7.41
CA LEU A 52 3.90 1.75 -6.19
C LEU A 52 5.12 2.05 -5.30
N LYS A 53 5.90 1.03 -4.98
CA LYS A 53 7.09 1.21 -4.12
C LYS A 53 8.15 2.08 -4.79
N ALA A 54 8.40 1.90 -6.09
CA ALA A 54 9.34 2.75 -6.81
C ALA A 54 8.92 4.23 -6.84
N LYS A 55 7.61 4.50 -6.80
CA LYS A 55 7.05 5.86 -6.83
C LYS A 55 6.96 6.52 -5.46
N TYR A 56 6.73 5.75 -4.40
CA TYR A 56 6.37 6.28 -3.07
C TYR A 56 7.37 5.92 -1.97
N ASP A 57 8.19 4.89 -2.15
CA ASP A 57 9.23 4.47 -1.20
C ASP A 57 10.52 4.19 -1.98
N SER A 58 11.14 5.28 -2.44
CA SER A 58 12.41 5.25 -3.18
C SER A 58 13.54 4.59 -2.40
N THR A 59 13.46 4.56 -1.06
CA THR A 59 14.40 3.87 -0.17
C THR A 59 14.10 2.38 0.01
N GLY A 60 12.90 1.92 -0.37
CA GLY A 60 12.46 0.53 -0.25
C GLY A 60 12.34 0.02 1.19
N LYS A 61 12.40 0.92 2.18
CA LYS A 61 12.55 0.53 3.60
C LYS A 61 11.23 0.04 4.17
N HIS A 62 10.13 0.70 3.82
CA HIS A 62 8.78 0.34 4.28
C HIS A 62 8.18 -0.78 3.43
N SER A 63 8.40 -0.72 2.12
CA SER A 63 7.92 -1.71 1.17
C SER A 63 8.49 -3.09 1.46
N ALA A 64 9.79 -3.18 1.77
CA ALA A 64 10.41 -4.45 2.16
C ALA A 64 9.85 -5.01 3.48
N GLN A 65 9.44 -4.15 4.42
CA GLN A 65 8.77 -4.59 5.65
C GLN A 65 7.39 -5.17 5.32
N TYR A 66 6.59 -4.46 4.52
CA TYR A 66 5.26 -4.93 4.11
C TYR A 66 5.33 -6.21 3.27
N GLU A 67 6.30 -6.32 2.36
CA GLU A 67 6.56 -7.54 1.62
C GLU A 67 6.87 -8.70 2.56
N ARG A 68 7.69 -8.51 3.61
CA ARG A 68 7.94 -9.58 4.57
C ARG A 68 6.73 -9.93 5.45
N GLU A 69 5.94 -8.94 5.86
CA GLU A 69 4.79 -9.17 6.75
C GLU A 69 3.56 -9.71 6.02
N LEU A 70 3.33 -9.32 4.77
CA LEU A 70 2.08 -9.58 4.05
C LEU A 70 2.21 -10.61 2.94
N ARG A 71 3.44 -10.94 2.50
CA ARG A 71 3.65 -12.02 1.56
C ARG A 71 3.31 -13.34 2.23
N GLN A 72 2.26 -13.98 1.75
CA GLN A 72 1.89 -15.31 2.21
C GLN A 72 2.80 -16.33 1.52
N HIS A 73 3.34 -17.27 2.29
CA HIS A 73 4.05 -18.44 1.77
C HIS A 73 3.06 -19.51 1.32
#